data_AF-A0A2N5I7B0-F1
#
_entry.id   AF-A0A2N5I7B0-F1
#
_cell.length_a   1.000
_cell.length_b   1.000
_cell.length_c   1.000
_cell.angle_alpha   90.00
_cell.angle_beta   90.00
_cell.angle_gamma   90.00
#
_symmetry.space_group_name_H-M   'P 1'
#
loop_
_entity.id
_entity.type
_entity.pdbx_description
1 polymer ?
#
loop_
_entity_poly.entity_id
_entity_poly.type
_entity_poly.pdbx_seq_one_letter_code
_entity_poly.pdbx_strand_id
1 'polypeptide(L)'
;MIRANVLIFSVLLLATVLGVYAQDIEYFLSSNFNNLSPFVWLAVVTVSSWFLYVYALVLVFFFTWKGMFKKNQFLVYLFVILGVGVLISLWSLFVLAMSGG
;
A
#
# COMPACT_ATOMS: atom_id res chain seq x y z
N MET A 1 10.15 -18.39 -9.56
CA MET A 1 9.69 -17.10 -10.13
C MET A 1 8.20 -16.85 -9.89
N ILE A 2 7.29 -17.77 -10.26
CA ILE A 2 5.82 -17.58 -10.08
C ILE A 2 5.45 -17.20 -8.64
N ARG A 3 6.01 -17.89 -7.64
CA ARG A 3 5.74 -17.60 -6.21
C ARG A 3 6.14 -16.17 -5.77
N ALA A 4 7.23 -15.63 -6.29
CA ALA A 4 7.70 -14.28 -5.95
C ALA A 4 6.82 -13.19 -6.61
N ASN A 5 6.41 -13.43 -7.86
CA ASN A 5 5.47 -12.54 -8.56
C ASN A 5 4.11 -12.49 -7.85
N VAL A 6 3.58 -13.65 -7.48
CA VAL A 6 2.30 -13.75 -6.76
C VAL A 6 2.39 -12.99 -5.43
N LEU A 7 3.48 -13.15 -4.68
CA LEU A 7 3.67 -12.45 -3.41
C LEU A 7 3.69 -10.93 -3.60
N ILE A 8 4.48 -10.40 -4.54
CA ILE A 8 4.54 -8.96 -4.81
C ILE A 8 3.18 -8.44 -5.26
N PHE A 9 2.49 -9.16 -6.15
CA PHE A 9 1.18 -8.75 -6.64
C PHE A 9 0.15 -8.71 -5.51
N SER A 10 0.10 -9.72 -4.64
CA SER A 10 -0.80 -9.74 -3.48
C SER A 10 -0.53 -8.57 -2.52
N VAL A 11 0.75 -8.25 -2.27
CA VAL A 11 1.13 -7.10 -1.43
C VAL A 11 0.65 -5.80 -2.06
N LEU A 12 0.84 -5.62 -3.38
CA LEU A 12 0.40 -4.41 -4.08
C LEU A 12 -1.12 -4.27 -4.13
N LEU A 13 -1.83 -5.38 -4.35
CA LEU A 13 -3.28 -5.39 -4.32
C LEU A 13 -3.80 -4.99 -2.94
N LEU A 14 -3.23 -5.56 -1.86
CA LEU A 14 -3.58 -5.18 -0.49
C LEU A 14 -3.27 -3.71 -0.21
N ALA A 15 -2.08 -3.22 -0.58
CA ALA A 15 -1.71 -1.82 -0.41
C ALA A 15 -2.70 -0.88 -1.12
N THR A 16 -3.09 -1.24 -2.34
CA THR A 16 -4.05 -0.50 -3.15
C THR A 16 -5.42 -0.47 -2.48
N VAL A 17 -5.93 -1.62 -2.04
CA VAL A 17 -7.23 -1.72 -1.36
C VAL A 17 -7.24 -0.88 -0.08
N LEU A 18 -6.20 -0.98 0.76
CA LEU A 18 -6.10 -0.18 1.98
C LEU A 18 -6.05 1.32 1.70
N GLY A 19 -5.34 1.76 0.64
CA GLY A 19 -5.20 3.17 0.33
C GLY A 19 -6.45 3.79 -0.32
N VAL A 20 -7.09 3.06 -1.24
CA VAL A 20 -8.29 3.52 -1.94
C VAL A 20 -9.51 3.54 -1.03
N TYR A 21 -9.71 2.47 -0.26
CA TYR A 21 -10.85 2.31 0.64
C TYR A 21 -10.53 2.70 2.09
N ALA A 22 -9.54 3.57 2.30
CA ALA A 22 -9.08 3.94 3.64
C ALA A 22 -10.21 4.45 4.54
N GLN A 23 -11.11 5.27 3.98
CA GLN A 23 -12.25 5.83 4.69
C GLN A 23 -13.34 4.79 5.01
N ASP A 24 -13.66 3.90 4.07
CA ASP A 24 -14.65 2.84 4.32
C ASP A 24 -14.15 1.86 5.38
N ILE A 25 -12.85 1.54 5.37
CA ILE A 25 -12.21 0.70 6.37
C ILE A 25 -12.16 1.42 7.72
N GLU A 26 -11.88 2.72 7.75
CA GLU A 26 -11.96 3.52 8.97
C GLU A 26 -13.36 3.45 9.58
N TYR A 27 -14.40 3.70 8.79
CA TYR A 27 -15.79 3.67 9.26
C TYR A 27 -16.16 2.30 9.85
N PHE A 28 -15.71 1.22 9.21
CA PHE A 28 -15.86 -0.13 9.74
C PHE A 28 -15.10 -0.32 11.06
N LEU A 29 -13.86 0.15 11.16
CA LEU A 29 -13.05 -0.01 12.37
C LEU A 29 -13.56 0.85 13.53
N SER A 30 -13.92 2.10 13.29
CA SER A 30 -14.42 3.01 14.33
C SER A 30 -15.79 2.57 14.87
N SER A 31 -16.66 2.02 14.01
CA SER A 31 -17.96 1.48 14.44
C SER A 31 -17.87 0.19 15.25
N ASN A 32 -16.87 -0.67 15.00
CA ASN A 32 -16.70 -1.94 15.70
C ASN A 32 -15.72 -1.86 16.88
N PHE A 33 -14.77 -0.93 16.85
CA PHE A 33 -13.71 -0.74 17.84
C PHE A 33 -13.67 0.71 18.31
N ASN A 34 -14.47 1.02 19.33
CA ASN A 34 -14.66 2.36 19.89
C ASN A 34 -13.49 2.88 20.77
N ASN A 35 -12.29 2.32 20.60
CA ASN A 35 -11.15 2.59 21.48
C ASN A 35 -10.28 3.76 21.00
N LEU A 36 -10.38 4.15 19.73
CA LEU A 36 -9.59 5.20 19.10
C LEU A 36 -10.49 6.15 18.33
N SER A 37 -10.03 7.39 18.11
CA SER A 37 -10.77 8.33 17.27
C SER A 37 -10.79 7.89 15.80
N PRO A 38 -11.85 8.20 15.05
CA PRO A 38 -11.95 7.97 13.60
C PRO A 38 -10.70 8.41 12.83
N PHE A 39 -10.18 9.60 13.15
CA PHE A 39 -8.98 10.14 12.52
C PHE A 39 -7.74 9.26 12.74
N VAL A 40 -7.57 8.68 13.94
CA VAL A 40 -6.46 7.77 14.23
C VAL A 40 -6.62 6.47 13.45
N TRP A 41 -7.83 5.93 13.34
CA TRP A 41 -8.08 4.74 12.53
C TRP A 41 -7.76 4.98 11.05
N LEU A 42 -8.16 6.12 10.50
CA LEU A 42 -7.83 6.52 9.12
C LEU A 42 -6.32 6.62 8.90
N ALA A 43 -5.61 7.24 9.85
CA ALA A 43 -4.17 7.38 9.81
C ALA A 43 -3.48 5.99 9.86
N VAL A 44 -3.94 5.09 10.70
CA VAL A 44 -3.41 3.71 10.79
C VAL A 44 -3.58 2.97 9.46
N VAL A 45 -4.75 3.05 8.83
CA VAL A 45 -5.01 2.39 7.53
C VAL A 45 -4.14 2.99 6.43
N THR A 46 -4.03 4.32 6.39
CA THR A 46 -3.22 5.05 5.41
C THR A 46 -1.72 4.71 5.55
N VAL A 47 -1.18 4.77 6.76
CA VAL A 47 0.22 4.42 7.04
C VAL A 47 0.49 2.94 6.71
N SER A 48 -0.46 2.05 6.98
CA SER A 48 -0.35 0.63 6.63
C SER A 48 -0.27 0.42 5.11
N SER A 49 -1.08 1.16 4.33
CA SER A 49 -0.98 1.16 2.86
C SER A 49 0.41 1.60 2.38
N TRP A 50 0.92 2.72 2.90
CA TRP A 50 2.25 3.22 2.53
C TRP A 50 3.36 2.25 2.91
N PHE A 51 3.27 1.65 4.09
CA PHE A 51 4.21 0.63 4.53
C PHE A 51 4.24 -0.57 3.58
N LEU A 52 3.09 -1.04 3.10
CA LEU A 52 3.02 -2.14 2.13
C LEU A 52 3.65 -1.77 0.78
N TYR A 53 3.51 -0.53 0.31
CA TYR A 53 4.20 -0.07 -0.90
C TYR A 53 5.72 -0.06 -0.74
N VAL A 54 6.22 0.45 0.40
CA VAL A 54 7.65 0.42 0.72
C VAL A 54 8.13 -1.03 0.84
N TYR A 55 7.35 -1.89 1.50
CA TYR A 55 7.66 -3.31 1.63
C TYR A 55 7.71 -4.01 0.26
N ALA A 56 6.80 -3.68 -0.66
CA ALA A 56 6.84 -4.19 -2.03
C ALA A 56 8.13 -3.77 -2.78
N LEU A 57 8.59 -2.53 -2.61
CA LEU A 57 9.89 -2.09 -3.18
C LEU A 57 11.04 -2.91 -2.61
N VAL A 58 11.06 -3.12 -1.30
CA VAL A 58 12.10 -3.92 -0.63
C VAL A 58 12.10 -5.36 -1.15
N LEU A 59 10.93 -5.97 -1.32
CA LEU A 59 10.80 -7.32 -1.87
C LEU A 59 11.32 -7.41 -3.31
N VAL A 60 10.94 -6.46 -4.16
CA VAL A 60 11.40 -6.40 -5.56
C VAL A 60 12.92 -6.27 -5.61
N PHE A 61 13.51 -5.41 -4.78
CA PHE A 61 14.95 -5.25 -4.70
C PHE A 61 15.64 -6.53 -4.21
N PHE A 62 15.12 -7.15 -3.15
CA PHE A 62 15.64 -8.39 -2.58
C PHE A 62 15.61 -9.56 -3.59
N PHE A 63 14.49 -9.75 -4.29
CA PHE A 63 14.39 -10.80 -5.31
C PHE A 63 15.27 -10.53 -6.54
N THR A 64 15.48 -9.26 -6.89
CA THR A 64 16.40 -8.87 -7.96
C THR A 64 17.84 -9.15 -7.57
N TRP A 65 18.25 -8.82 -6.33
CA TRP A 65 19.57 -9.17 -5.80
C TRP A 65 19.78 -10.68 -5.85
N LYS A 66 18.79 -11.47 -5.42
CA LYS A 66 18.84 -12.94 -5.51
C LYS A 66 18.85 -13.52 -6.93
N GLY A 67 18.91 -12.68 -7.97
CA GLY A 67 18.94 -13.11 -9.37
C GLY A 67 17.62 -13.71 -9.84
N MET A 68 16.52 -13.55 -9.08
CA MET A 68 15.21 -14.11 -9.43
C MET A 68 14.49 -13.28 -10.49
N PHE A 69 14.88 -12.01 -10.68
CA PHE A 69 14.33 -11.11 -11.68
C PHE A 69 15.39 -10.58 -12.62
N LYS A 70 15.02 -10.46 -13.91
CA LYS A 70 15.82 -9.76 -14.91
C LYS A 70 15.64 -8.25 -14.76
N LYS A 71 16.61 -7.47 -15.25
CA LYS A 71 16.57 -5.98 -15.22
C LYS A 71 15.25 -5.40 -15.77
N ASN A 72 14.72 -5.95 -16.85
CA ASN A 72 13.44 -5.49 -17.42
C ASN A 72 12.25 -5.74 -16.48
N GLN A 73 12.23 -6.88 -15.77
CA GLN A 73 11.15 -7.18 -14.81
C GLN A 73 11.22 -6.26 -13.60
N PHE A 74 12.43 -5.99 -13.10
CA PHE A 74 12.66 -5.02 -12.03
C PHE A 74 12.14 -3.63 -12.41
N LEU A 75 12.45 -3.15 -13.61
CA LEU A 75 11.99 -1.84 -14.10
C LEU A 75 10.46 -1.76 -14.20
N VAL A 76 9.80 -2.82 -14.68
CA VAL A 76 8.33 -2.87 -14.74
C VAL A 76 7.73 -2.79 -13.33
N TYR A 77 8.24 -3.59 -12.38
CA TYR A 77 7.75 -3.51 -11.00
C TYR A 77 7.97 -2.14 -10.38
N LEU A 78 9.15 -1.55 -10.57
CA LEU A 78 9.45 -0.23 -10.04
C LEU A 78 8.54 0.85 -10.63
N PHE A 79 8.25 0.79 -11.93
CA PHE A 79 7.31 1.71 -12.57
C PHE A 79 5.89 1.56 -12.04
N VAL A 80 5.41 0.32 -11.88
CA VAL A 80 4.07 0.06 -11.32
C VAL A 80 4.00 0.55 -9.87
N ILE A 81 4.98 0.20 -9.04
CA ILE A 81 4.97 0.56 -7.62
C ILE A 81 5.04 2.07 -7.44
N LEU A 82 5.89 2.77 -8.18
CA LEU A 82 5.98 4.23 -8.08
C LEU A 82 4.76 4.91 -8.71
N GLY A 83 4.32 4.50 -9.90
CA GLY A 83 3.17 5.12 -10.57
C GLY A 83 1.88 4.93 -9.78
N VAL A 84 1.52 3.68 -9.49
CA VAL A 84 0.29 3.33 -8.75
C VAL A 84 0.40 3.75 -7.29
N GLY A 85 1.55 3.51 -6.66
CA GLY A 85 1.79 3.86 -5.26
C GLY A 85 1.75 5.37 -5.00
N VAL A 86 2.32 6.21 -5.88
CA VAL A 86 2.24 7.67 -5.72
C VAL A 86 0.79 8.15 -5.86
N LEU A 87 0.07 7.70 -6.89
CA LEU A 87 -1.33 8.09 -7.10
C LEU A 87 -2.20 7.71 -5.90
N ILE A 88 -2.05 6.49 -5.39
CA ILE A 88 -2.84 6.01 -4.25
C ILE A 88 -2.42 6.67 -2.94
N SER A 89 -1.13 6.95 -2.76
CA SER A 89 -0.65 7.67 -1.57
C SER A 89 -1.15 9.11 -1.54
N LEU A 90 -1.20 9.78 -2.70
CA LEU A 90 -1.78 11.12 -2.82
C LEU A 90 -3.29 11.10 -2.54
N TRP A 91 -4.01 10.10 -3.07
CA TRP A 91 -5.43 9.90 -2.77
C TRP A 91 -5.67 9.68 -1.28
N SER A 92 -4.94 8.75 -0.65
CA SER A 92 -5.11 8.45 0.77
C SER A 92 -4.75 9.65 1.65
N LEU A 93 -3.72 10.42 1.27
CA LEU A 93 -3.34 11.65 1.98
C LEU A 93 -4.41 12.73 1.84
N PHE A 94 -5.00 12.89 0.65
CA PHE A 94 -6.12 13.80 0.43
C PHE A 94 -7.32 13.44 1.32
N VAL A 95 -7.70 12.16 1.37
CA VAL A 95 -8.78 11.66 2.24
C VAL A 95 -8.45 11.94 3.72
N LEU A 96 -7.21 11.68 4.15
CA LEU A 96 -6.78 11.95 5.52
C LEU A 96 -6.82 13.44 5.86
N ALA A 97 -6.38 14.31 4.95
CA ALA A 97 -6.40 15.76 5.13
C ALA A 97 -7.84 16.30 5.21
N MET A 98 -8.75 15.80 4.37
CA MET A 98 -10.18 16.16 4.41
C MET A 98 -10.89 15.67 5.67
N SER A 99 -10.41 14.58 6.30
CA SER A 99 -10.97 14.04 7.54
C SER A 99 -10.44 14.73 8.81
N GLY A 100 -9.25 15.33 8.74
CA GLY A 100 -8.62 16.02 9.87
C GLY A 100 -8.73 17.55 9.85
N GLY A 101 -9.26 18.12 8.77
CA GLY A 101 -9.50 19.54 8.57
C GLY A 101 -10.91 19.98 8.97
#